data_AF-A0A3B9W9D5-F1
#
_entry.id   AF-A0A3B9W9D5-F1
#
_cell.length_a   1.000
_cell.length_b   1.000
_cell.length_c   1.000
_cell.angle_alpha   90.00
_cell.angle_beta   90.00
_cell.angle_gamma   90.00
#
_symmetry.space_group_name_H-M   'P 1'
#
loop_
_entity.id
_entity.type
_entity.pdbx_description
1 polymer ?
#
loop_
_entity_poly.entity_id
_entity_poly.type
_entity_poly.pdbx_seq_one_letter_code
_entity_poly.pdbx_strand_id
1 'polypeptide(L)'
;WVFSRHTKKSLWDVTDFSAPLVPIGLGLGRLGNFINNELWGRVTDMPWGVVFPGAGPLPRHPSQLYECFTEGVLFFMILWWFSSKPRPRFAVSALFLFCYGVFRFILEFFRQPDIQKGFVAFNWMTMGQLLSIPMMLLGGCALYKIYRSR
;
A
#
# COMPACT_ATOMS: atom_id res chain seq x y z
N TRP A 1 -4.97 -13.35 15.32
CA TRP A 1 -5.85 -13.60 16.49
C TRP A 1 -5.52 -14.90 17.21
N VAL A 2 -5.58 -16.06 16.55
CA VAL A 2 -5.24 -17.37 17.16
C VAL A 2 -3.84 -17.34 17.80
N PHE A 3 -2.83 -16.90 17.05
CA PHE A 3 -1.45 -16.77 17.55
C PHE A 3 -1.32 -15.88 18.81
N SER A 4 -2.04 -14.76 18.85
CA SER A 4 -2.05 -13.85 20.01
C SER A 4 -2.64 -14.53 21.26
N ARG A 5 -3.68 -15.36 21.09
CA ARG A 5 -4.24 -16.16 22.19
C ARG A 5 -3.27 -17.21 22.70
N HIS A 6 -2.59 -17.93 21.81
CA HIS A 6 -1.59 -18.94 22.20
C HIS A 6 -0.38 -18.34 22.91
N THR A 7 0.08 -17.15 22.49
CA THR A 7 1.28 -16.49 23.04
C THR A 7 0.99 -15.54 24.20
N LYS A 8 -0.29 -15.38 24.60
CA LYS A 8 -0.74 -14.43 25.64
C LYS A 8 -0.27 -12.98 25.39
N LYS A 9 -0.14 -12.59 24.11
CA LYS A 9 0.19 -11.23 23.69
C LYS A 9 -1.05 -10.50 23.20
N SER A 10 -1.10 -9.17 23.33
CA SER A 10 -2.19 -8.38 22.75
C SER A 10 -2.17 -8.54 21.22
N LEU A 11 -3.35 -8.50 20.59
CA LEU A 11 -3.44 -8.51 19.13
C LEU A 11 -2.61 -7.37 18.51
N TRP A 12 -2.61 -6.21 19.16
CA TRP A 12 -1.87 -5.03 18.73
C TRP A 12 -0.36 -5.20 18.79
N ASP A 13 0.13 -5.96 19.78
CA ASP A 13 1.57 -6.26 19.89
C ASP A 13 2.01 -7.15 18.72
N VAL A 14 1.15 -8.09 18.31
CA VAL A 14 1.41 -8.96 17.15
C VAL A 14 1.35 -8.16 15.85
N THR A 15 0.36 -7.28 15.67
CA THR A 15 0.26 -6.48 14.43
C THR A 15 1.38 -5.43 14.34
N ASP A 16 1.76 -4.78 15.43
CA ASP A 16 2.89 -3.82 15.43
C ASP A 16 4.21 -4.51 15.09
N PHE A 17 4.41 -5.73 15.57
CA PHE A 17 5.59 -6.52 15.23
C PHE A 17 5.61 -6.94 13.76
N SER A 18 4.47 -7.37 13.22
CA SER A 18 4.40 -7.86 11.83
C SER A 18 4.34 -6.73 10.80
N ALA A 19 3.84 -5.54 11.16
CA ALA A 19 3.57 -4.46 10.21
C ALA A 19 4.79 -4.06 9.34
N PRO A 20 6.02 -3.92 9.87
CA PRO A 20 7.20 -3.62 9.05
C PRO A 20 7.59 -4.74 8.07
N LEU A 21 7.14 -5.98 8.28
CA LEU A 21 7.48 -7.12 7.41
C LEU A 21 6.55 -7.23 6.19
N VAL A 22 5.32 -6.71 6.30
CA VAL A 22 4.31 -6.79 5.23
C VAL A 22 4.78 -6.12 3.92
N PRO A 23 5.41 -4.92 3.92
CA PRO A 23 5.89 -4.30 2.69
C PRO A 23 6.83 -5.16 1.85
N ILE A 24 7.63 -6.03 2.47
CA ILE A 24 8.53 -6.93 1.74
C ILE A 24 7.71 -7.86 0.83
N GLY A 25 6.65 -8.47 1.38
CA GLY A 25 5.75 -9.33 0.61
C GLY A 25 4.99 -8.56 -0.47
N LEU A 26 4.52 -7.35 -0.17
CA LEU A 26 3.86 -6.48 -1.15
C LEU A 26 4.80 -6.13 -2.32
N GLY A 27 6.01 -5.67 -2.02
CA GLY A 27 7.00 -5.31 -3.04
C GLY A 27 7.37 -6.47 -3.94
N LEU A 28 7.66 -7.64 -3.36
CA LEU A 28 7.97 -8.85 -4.13
C LEU A 28 6.79 -9.32 -4.98
N GLY A 29 5.56 -9.22 -4.46
CA GLY A 29 4.35 -9.53 -5.24
C GLY A 29 4.22 -8.62 -6.47
N ARG A 30 4.49 -7.32 -6.32
CA ARG A 30 4.45 -6.35 -7.42
C ARG A 30 5.57 -6.57 -8.43
N LEU A 31 6.77 -6.93 -7.97
CA LEU A 31 7.85 -7.34 -8.87
C LEU A 31 7.45 -8.58 -9.68
N GLY A 32 6.78 -9.56 -9.04
CA GLY A 32 6.19 -10.70 -9.73
C GLY A 32 5.17 -10.30 -10.79
N ASN A 33 4.27 -9.35 -10.49
CA ASN A 33 3.31 -8.84 -11.47
C ASN A 33 4.01 -8.20 -12.69
N PHE A 34 5.11 -7.48 -12.46
CA PHE A 34 5.90 -6.92 -13.57
C PHE A 34 6.52 -8.01 -14.45
N ILE A 35 7.14 -9.03 -13.84
CA ILE A 35 7.74 -10.17 -14.56
C ILE A 35 6.69 -10.95 -15.35
N ASN A 36 5.50 -11.12 -14.78
CA ASN A 36 4.37 -11.80 -15.41
C ASN A 36 3.67 -10.94 -16.48
N ASN A 37 4.07 -9.69 -16.66
CA ASN A 37 3.40 -8.73 -17.54
C ASN A 37 1.92 -8.57 -17.21
N GLU A 38 1.53 -8.40 -15.93
CA GLU A 38 0.12 -8.24 -15.53
C GLU A 38 -0.08 -6.99 -14.65
N LEU A 39 -1.32 -6.48 -14.57
CA LEU A 39 -1.68 -5.31 -13.73
C LEU A 39 -0.92 -4.02 -14.08
N TRP A 40 -0.66 -3.80 -15.36
CA TRP A 40 -0.03 -2.58 -15.87
C TRP A 40 -0.91 -1.34 -15.68
N GLY A 41 -0.28 -0.18 -15.83
CA GLY A 41 -0.92 1.11 -15.69
C GLY A 41 -1.65 1.60 -16.94
N ARG A 42 -2.11 2.85 -16.86
CA ARG A 42 -2.72 3.56 -17.99
C ARG A 42 -1.72 3.77 -19.11
N VAL A 43 -2.23 3.96 -20.32
CA VAL A 43 -1.43 4.40 -21.48
C VAL A 43 -0.73 5.70 -21.13
N THR A 44 0.53 5.84 -21.55
CA THR A 44 1.37 6.98 -21.21
C THR A 44 2.32 7.34 -22.33
N ASP A 45 2.58 8.63 -22.49
CA ASP A 45 3.59 9.15 -23.43
C ASP A 45 4.94 9.40 -22.73
N MET A 46 5.06 9.00 -21.45
CA MET A 46 6.31 9.16 -20.70
C MET A 46 7.44 8.31 -21.29
N PRO A 47 8.70 8.79 -21.26
CA PRO A 47 9.82 8.12 -21.93
C PRO A 47 10.20 6.77 -21.32
N TRP A 48 9.73 6.46 -20.11
CA TRP A 48 9.91 5.17 -19.43
C TRP A 48 8.66 4.26 -19.54
N GLY A 49 7.71 4.58 -20.43
CA GLY A 49 6.57 3.72 -20.71
C GLY A 49 7.01 2.36 -21.28
N VAL A 50 6.32 1.30 -20.88
CA VAL A 50 6.62 -0.09 -21.29
C VAL A 50 5.48 -0.63 -22.13
N VAL A 51 5.80 -1.27 -23.26
CA VAL A 51 4.83 -2.01 -24.07
C VAL A 51 4.78 -3.45 -23.54
N PHE A 52 3.66 -3.80 -22.89
CA PHE A 52 3.47 -5.12 -22.30
C PHE A 52 2.84 -6.10 -23.31
N PRO A 53 3.31 -7.35 -23.39
CA PRO A 53 2.64 -8.41 -24.15
C PRO A 53 1.17 -8.55 -23.75
N GLY A 54 0.25 -8.49 -24.71
CA GLY A 54 -1.20 -8.59 -24.45
C GLY A 54 -1.90 -7.31 -23.99
N ALA A 55 -1.17 -6.20 -23.78
CA ALA A 55 -1.74 -4.91 -23.34
C ALA A 55 -2.06 -3.92 -24.49
N GLY A 56 -1.88 -4.35 -25.74
CA GLY A 56 -1.96 -3.54 -26.95
C GLY A 56 -0.61 -2.94 -27.36
N PRO A 57 -0.55 -2.20 -28.48
CA PRO A 57 0.70 -1.64 -29.02
C PRO A 57 1.18 -0.37 -28.30
N LEU A 58 0.33 0.22 -27.46
CA LEU A 58 0.62 1.51 -26.83
C LEU A 58 1.46 1.33 -25.55
N PRO A 59 2.44 2.21 -25.30
CA PRO A 59 3.21 2.21 -24.07
C PRO A 59 2.34 2.54 -22.85
N ARG A 60 2.64 1.90 -21.72
CA ARG A 60 1.88 2.04 -20.47
C ARG A 60 2.81 2.30 -19.30
N HIS A 61 2.27 2.94 -18.27
CA HIS A 61 2.98 3.07 -17.00
C HIS A 61 3.30 1.67 -16.43
N PRO A 62 4.56 1.35 -16.11
CA PRO A 62 4.89 0.15 -15.34
C PRO A 62 4.51 0.36 -13.86
N SER A 63 3.21 0.52 -13.58
CA SER A 63 2.69 0.85 -12.24
C SER A 63 3.09 -0.18 -11.19
N GLN A 64 3.34 -1.43 -11.59
CA GLN A 64 3.85 -2.48 -10.71
C GLN A 64 5.23 -2.13 -10.15
N LEU A 65 6.11 -1.48 -10.93
CA LEU A 65 7.41 -1.01 -10.43
C LEU A 65 7.24 0.19 -9.50
N TYR A 66 6.27 1.07 -9.78
CA TYR A 66 5.94 2.16 -8.86
C TYR A 66 5.46 1.59 -7.53
N GLU A 67 4.52 0.65 -7.55
CA GLU A 67 4.01 -0.06 -6.38
C GLU A 67 5.10 -0.85 -5.65
N CYS A 68 5.98 -1.55 -6.37
CA CYS A 68 7.11 -2.25 -5.78
C CYS A 68 8.03 -1.30 -5.02
N PHE A 69 8.32 -0.13 -5.59
CA PHE A 69 9.15 0.87 -4.94
C PHE A 69 8.42 1.52 -3.75
N THR A 70 7.18 1.98 -3.93
CA THR A 70 6.47 2.76 -2.90
C THR A 70 5.86 1.87 -1.82
N GLU A 71 5.07 0.86 -2.18
CA GLU A 71 4.41 -0.07 -1.23
C GLU A 71 5.37 -1.15 -0.71
N GLY A 72 6.51 -1.36 -1.39
CA GLY A 72 7.57 -2.26 -0.96
C GLY A 72 8.71 -1.55 -0.25
N VAL A 73 9.64 -0.99 -1.03
CA VAL A 73 10.93 -0.48 -0.52
C VAL A 73 10.77 0.74 0.38
N LEU A 74 10.11 1.79 -0.09
CA LEU A 74 9.88 3.03 0.67
C LEU A 74 9.04 2.76 1.92
N PHE A 75 7.97 1.98 1.77
CA PHE A 75 7.10 1.65 2.90
C PHE A 75 7.83 0.82 3.96
N PHE A 76 8.63 -0.17 3.54
CA PHE A 76 9.52 -0.92 4.45
C PHE A 76 10.45 0.02 5.21
N MET A 77 11.17 0.90 4.51
CA MET A 77 12.12 1.83 5.14
C MET A 77 11.44 2.72 6.19
N ILE A 78 10.26 3.28 5.87
CA ILE A 78 9.51 4.13 6.80
C ILE A 78 9.12 3.37 8.06
N LEU A 79 8.52 2.18 7.90
CA LEU A 79 8.06 1.40 9.04
C LEU A 79 9.22 0.85 9.86
N TRP A 80 10.25 0.32 9.22
CA TRP A 80 11.44 -0.19 9.87
C TRP A 80 12.13 0.90 10.69
N TRP A 81 12.34 2.07 10.09
CA TRP A 81 12.93 3.21 10.79
C TRP A 81 12.06 3.68 11.97
N PHE A 82 10.74 3.76 11.78
CA PHE A 82 9.83 4.15 12.86
C PHE A 82 9.79 3.13 14.00
N SER A 83 9.78 1.83 13.70
CA SER A 83 9.75 0.73 14.66
C SER A 83 11.10 0.43 15.30
N SER A 84 12.20 0.99 14.78
CA SER A 84 13.55 0.82 15.34
C SER A 84 13.74 1.44 16.72
N LYS A 85 12.77 2.23 17.20
CA LYS A 85 12.73 2.79 18.56
C LYS A 85 11.49 2.29 19.30
N PRO A 86 11.50 2.20 20.64
CA PRO A 86 10.31 1.84 21.41
C PRO A 86 9.15 2.81 21.11
N ARG A 87 8.03 2.27 20.63
CA ARG A 87 6.82 3.05 20.32
C ARG A 87 5.67 2.66 21.24
N PRO A 88 4.70 3.57 21.46
CA PRO A 88 3.46 3.19 22.11
C PRO A 88 2.78 2.05 21.34
N ARG A 89 2.06 1.19 22.06
CA ARG A 89 1.27 0.12 21.48
C ARG A 89 0.31 0.69 20.42
N PHE A 90 0.17 -0.05 19.32
CA PHE A 90 -0.63 0.26 18.13
C PHE A 90 -0.08 1.39 17.25
N ALA A 91 1.00 2.08 17.62
CA ALA A 91 1.52 3.20 16.83
C ALA A 91 2.10 2.75 15.48
N VAL A 92 2.77 1.59 15.43
CA VAL A 92 3.36 1.08 14.17
C VAL A 92 2.27 0.61 13.22
N SER A 93 1.26 -0.10 13.72
CA SER A 93 0.08 -0.51 12.95
C SER A 93 -0.72 0.70 12.44
N ALA A 94 -0.88 1.75 13.25
CA ALA A 94 -1.56 2.97 12.84
C ALA A 94 -0.79 3.72 11.73
N LEU A 95 0.55 3.77 11.83
CA LEU A 95 1.39 4.32 10.77
C LEU A 95 1.33 3.47 9.49
N PHE A 96 1.33 2.14 9.61
CA PHE A 96 1.11 1.24 8.47
C PHE A 96 -0.19 1.60 7.75
N LEU A 97 -1.30 1.70 8.48
CA LEU A 97 -2.61 1.96 7.90
C LEU A 97 -2.66 3.31 7.18
N PHE A 98 -2.07 4.34 7.80
CA PHE A 98 -1.97 5.67 7.22
C PHE A 98 -1.14 5.68 5.93
N CYS A 99 0.12 5.20 6.00
CA CYS A 99 1.04 5.20 4.88
C CYS A 99 0.53 4.34 3.71
N TYR A 100 -0.01 3.15 3.99
CA TYR A 100 -0.57 2.30 2.94
C TYR A 100 -1.72 3.00 2.22
N GLY A 101 -2.64 3.66 2.95
CA GLY A 101 -3.71 4.46 2.34
C GLY A 101 -3.16 5.59 1.46
N VAL A 102 -2.15 6.33 1.93
CA VAL A 102 -1.52 7.41 1.14
C VAL A 102 -0.90 6.88 -0.14
N PHE A 103 -0.07 5.83 -0.06
CA PHE A 103 0.60 5.25 -1.23
C PHE A 103 -0.42 4.70 -2.21
N ARG A 104 -1.41 3.96 -1.72
CA ARG A 104 -2.45 3.37 -2.56
C ARG A 104 -3.27 4.44 -3.27
N PHE A 105 -3.62 5.53 -2.59
CA PHE A 105 -4.34 6.66 -3.19
C PHE A 105 -3.54 7.30 -4.34
N ILE A 106 -2.23 7.52 -4.16
CA ILE A 106 -1.35 8.13 -5.16
C ILE A 106 -1.13 7.21 -6.37
N LEU A 107 -0.86 5.92 -6.15
CA LEU A 107 -0.53 4.98 -7.22
C LEU A 107 -1.72 4.67 -8.12
N GLU A 108 -2.92 4.76 -7.57
CA GLU A 108 -4.15 4.51 -8.31
C GLU A 108 -4.42 5.53 -9.43
N PHE A 109 -3.77 6.71 -9.40
CA PHE A 109 -3.76 7.64 -10.54
C PHE A 109 -3.01 7.08 -11.76
N PHE A 110 -2.01 6.23 -11.54
CA PHE A 110 -1.22 5.60 -12.60
C PHE A 110 -1.78 4.24 -13.03
N ARG A 111 -2.54 3.55 -12.16
CA ARG A 111 -3.15 2.26 -12.48
C ARG A 111 -4.30 2.40 -13.47
N GLN A 112 -4.40 1.42 -14.37
CA GLN A 112 -5.60 1.24 -15.16
C GLN A 112 -6.70 0.63 -14.27
N PRO A 113 -7.92 1.21 -14.22
CA PRO A 113 -9.02 0.61 -13.47
C PRO A 113 -9.37 -0.76 -14.05
N ASP A 114 -9.64 -1.73 -13.18
CA ASP A 114 -10.07 -3.06 -13.63
C ASP A 114 -11.38 -2.95 -14.44
N ILE A 115 -11.43 -3.61 -15.59
CA ILE A 115 -12.54 -3.54 -16.57
C ILE A 115 -13.90 -3.86 -15.90
N GLN A 116 -13.91 -4.72 -14.88
CA GLN A 116 -15.12 -5.10 -14.14
C GLN A 116 -15.59 -4.08 -13.09
N LYS A 117 -14.71 -3.22 -12.57
CA LYS A 117 -15.04 -2.33 -11.44
C LYS A 117 -15.20 -0.87 -11.85
N GLY A 118 -14.60 -0.43 -12.95
CA GLY A 118 -14.73 0.92 -13.47
C GLY A 118 -14.38 2.01 -12.44
N PHE A 119 -14.87 3.23 -12.68
CA PHE A 119 -14.90 4.29 -11.69
C PHE A 119 -16.18 4.15 -10.85
N VAL A 120 -16.05 4.26 -9.53
CA VAL A 120 -17.13 3.87 -8.60
C VAL A 120 -17.76 5.09 -7.96
N ALA A 121 -16.93 6.03 -7.49
CA ALA A 121 -17.42 7.26 -6.91
C ALA A 121 -17.20 8.42 -7.90
N PHE A 122 -18.30 9.13 -8.20
CA PHE A 122 -18.30 10.35 -9.02
C PHE A 122 -17.67 10.22 -10.43
N ASN A 123 -17.56 9.01 -10.98
CA ASN A 123 -16.94 8.71 -12.29
C ASN A 123 -15.46 9.12 -12.45
N TRP A 124 -14.76 9.49 -11.37
CA TRP A 124 -13.33 9.81 -11.41
C TRP A 124 -12.50 9.03 -10.39
N MET A 125 -13.14 8.45 -9.36
CA MET A 125 -12.48 7.75 -8.27
C MET A 125 -12.64 6.24 -8.39
N THR A 126 -11.53 5.50 -8.27
CA THR A 126 -11.58 4.03 -8.29
C THR A 126 -11.86 3.44 -6.90
N MET A 127 -12.18 2.15 -6.81
CA MET A 127 -12.28 1.44 -5.52
C MET A 127 -11.03 1.58 -4.65
N GLY A 128 -9.83 1.58 -5.27
CA GLY A 128 -8.57 1.69 -4.55
C GLY A 128 -8.48 3.02 -3.78
N GLN A 129 -8.86 4.12 -4.42
CA GLN A 129 -8.90 5.44 -3.78
C GLN A 129 -9.97 5.52 -2.69
N LEU A 130 -11.17 5.01 -2.95
CA LEU A 130 -12.27 5.04 -1.98
C LEU A 130 -11.91 4.30 -0.69
N LEU A 131 -11.29 3.11 -0.80
CA LEU A 131 -10.85 2.33 0.36
C LEU A 131 -9.64 2.92 1.06
N SER A 132 -8.81 3.66 0.34
CA SER A 132 -7.62 4.33 0.90
C SER A 132 -7.99 5.46 1.86
N ILE A 133 -9.08 6.19 1.61
CA ILE A 133 -9.50 7.33 2.43
C ILE A 133 -9.80 6.90 3.89
N PRO A 134 -10.66 5.89 4.17
CA PRO A 134 -10.87 5.39 5.52
C PRO A 134 -9.58 4.93 6.18
N MET A 135 -8.67 4.28 5.46
CA MET A 135 -7.39 3.82 6.01
C MET A 135 -6.52 5.00 6.46
N MET A 136 -6.40 6.04 5.62
CA MET A 136 -5.69 7.28 5.95
C MET A 136 -6.31 7.95 7.19
N LEU A 137 -7.63 8.11 7.22
CA LEU A 137 -8.30 8.78 8.34
C LEU A 137 -8.16 7.98 9.64
N LEU A 138 -8.38 6.67 9.61
CA LEU A 138 -8.26 5.82 10.80
C LEU A 138 -6.82 5.78 11.32
N GLY A 139 -5.83 5.63 10.43
CA GLY A 139 -4.42 5.61 10.80
C GLY A 139 -3.96 6.95 11.39
N GLY A 140 -4.30 8.06 10.75
CA GLY A 140 -3.96 9.41 11.22
C GLY A 140 -4.63 9.75 12.56
N CYS A 141 -5.94 9.47 12.69
CA CYS A 141 -6.66 9.68 13.95
C CYS A 141 -6.13 8.82 15.09
N ALA A 142 -5.76 7.56 14.81
CA ALA A 142 -5.16 6.67 15.79
C ALA A 142 -3.80 7.20 16.26
N LEU A 143 -2.90 7.57 15.35
CA LEU A 143 -1.60 8.17 15.69
C LEU A 143 -1.77 9.43 16.55
N TYR A 144 -2.67 10.33 16.14
CA TYR A 144 -2.94 11.56 16.90
C TYR A 144 -3.39 11.26 18.33
N LYS A 145 -4.36 10.35 18.51
CA LYS A 145 -4.86 9.97 19.84
C LYS A 145 -3.79 9.30 20.70
N ILE A 146 -2.98 8.42 20.13
CA ILE A 146 -1.92 7.69 20.86
C ILE A 146 -0.88 8.66 21.43
N TYR A 147 -0.46 9.65 20.65
CA TYR A 147 0.58 10.60 21.06
C TYR A 147 0.05 11.80 21.84
N ARG A 148 -1.24 12.12 21.73
CA ARG A 148 -1.88 13.16 22.56
C ARG A 148 -2.15 12.68 23.99
N SER A 149 -2.44 11.39 24.18
CA SER A 149 -2.74 10.81 25.50
C SER A 149 -1.49 10.41 26.29
N ARG A 150 -0.30 10.87 25.89
CA ARG A 150 0.98 10.69 26.57
C ARG A 150 1.53 12.04 27.00
#